data_AF-A0A1D6PGP9-F1
#
_entry.id   AF-A0A1D6PGP9-F1
#
_cell.length_a   1.000
_cell.length_b   1.000
_cell.length_c   1.000
_cell.angle_alpha   90.00
_cell.angle_beta   90.00
_cell.angle_gamma   90.00
#
_symmetry.space_group_name_H-M   'P 1'
#
loop_
_entity.id
_entity.type
_entity.pdbx_description
1 polymer ?
#
loop_
_entity_poly.entity_id
_entity_poly.type
_entity_poly.pdbx_seq_one_letter_code
_entity_poly.pdbx_strand_id
1 'polypeptide(L)'
;MCDCYTPQGEPIPSNKRYKAATVFSHPDVAAEVPWYGIEQEYTLLQKGVANRGASIRVGRDTEKEGKGYFEDRRPASNMDPYVVTGMIADTTILWKGN
;
A
#
# COMPACT_ATOMS: atom_id res chain seq x y z
N MET A 1 16.01 -10.04 -7.30
CA MET A 1 16.12 -9.48 -5.93
C MET A 1 16.01 -10.66 -4.98
N CYS A 2 17.01 -10.90 -4.13
CA CYS A 2 17.13 -12.15 -3.36
C CYS A 2 16.63 -11.95 -1.94
N ASP A 3 15.91 -12.95 -1.42
CA ASP A 3 15.57 -13.02 -0.01
C ASP A 3 16.78 -13.53 0.79
N CYS A 4 16.96 -12.99 2.00
CA CYS A 4 18.03 -13.41 2.90
C CYS A 4 17.44 -14.11 4.12
N TYR A 5 18.00 -15.28 4.42
CA TYR A 5 17.66 -16.12 5.55
C TYR A 5 18.92 -16.45 6.34
N THR A 6 18.75 -16.75 7.63
CA THR A 6 19.81 -17.31 8.45
C THR A 6 20.15 -18.74 7.96
N PRO A 7 21.29 -19.32 8.35
CA PRO A 7 21.59 -20.72 8.06
C PRO A 7 20.54 -21.71 8.58
N GLN A 8 19.73 -21.30 9.56
CA GLN A 8 18.63 -22.07 10.14
C GLN A 8 17.33 -21.96 9.32
N GLY A 9 17.31 -21.18 8.24
CA GLY A 9 16.13 -20.97 7.39
C GLY A 9 15.20 -19.85 7.88
N GLU A 10 15.57 -19.15 8.95
CA GLU A 10 14.75 -18.05 9.49
C GLU A 10 14.98 -16.76 8.71
N PRO A 11 13.93 -15.97 8.41
CA PRO A 11 14.09 -14.70 7.71
C PRO A 11 14.92 -13.72 8.56
N ILE A 12 15.88 -13.03 7.94
CA ILE A 12 16.65 -12.03 8.68
C ILE A 12 15.75 -10.85 9.10
N PRO A 13 16.07 -10.11 10.18
CA PRO A 13 15.21 -9.03 10.68
C PRO A 13 14.89 -7.92 9.67
N SER A 14 15.79 -7.67 8.72
CA SER A 14 15.63 -6.70 7.64
C SER A 14 14.89 -7.24 6.40
N ASN A 15 14.44 -8.50 6.41
CA ASN A 15 13.67 -9.10 5.32
C ASN A 15 12.23 -8.58 5.33
N LYS A 16 12.01 -7.48 4.61
CA LYS A 16 10.70 -6.84 4.47
C LYS A 16 9.78 -7.57 3.51
N ARG A 17 10.35 -8.33 2.56
CA ARG A 17 9.59 -9.13 1.59
C ARG A 17 8.88 -10.30 2.27
N TYR A 18 9.54 -10.98 3.20
CA TYR A 18 8.92 -12.01 4.03
C TYR A 18 7.72 -11.46 4.81
N LYS A 19 7.87 -10.30 5.47
CA LYS A 19 6.78 -9.65 6.21
C LYS A 19 5.62 -9.22 5.31
N ALA A 20 5.90 -8.73 4.12
CA ALA A 20 4.86 -8.40 3.16
C ALA A 20 4.13 -9.65 2.66
N ALA A 21 4.86 -10.73 2.40
CA ALA A 21 4.29 -12.02 2.00
C ALA A 21 3.34 -12.58 3.06
N THR A 22 3.62 -12.42 4.36
CA THR A 22 2.70 -12.85 5.41
C THR A 22 1.37 -12.11 5.40
N VAL A 23 1.37 -10.81 5.06
CA VAL A 23 0.14 -10.01 4.91
C VAL A 23 -0.62 -10.43 3.65
N PHE A 24 0.08 -10.53 2.50
CA PHE A 24 -0.57 -10.87 1.23
C PHE A 24 -1.07 -12.31 1.15
N SER A 25 -0.50 -13.21 1.95
CA SER A 25 -0.97 -14.60 2.04
C SER A 25 -2.16 -14.76 3.00
N HIS A 26 -2.56 -13.71 3.72
CA HIS A 26 -3.72 -13.77 4.59
C HIS A 26 -4.99 -14.01 3.75
N PRO A 27 -5.89 -14.95 4.12
CA PRO A 27 -7.05 -15.31 3.31
C PRO A 27 -7.90 -14.11 2.89
N ASP A 28 -8.16 -13.18 3.82
CA ASP A 28 -8.92 -11.95 3.54
C ASP A 28 -8.24 -11.04 2.52
N VAL A 29 -6.90 -10.98 2.49
CA VAL A 29 -6.17 -10.16 1.51
C VAL A 29 -6.08 -10.88 0.17
N ALA A 30 -5.87 -12.20 0.19
CA ALA A 30 -5.79 -13.03 -1.00
C ALA A 30 -7.15 -13.15 -1.74
N ALA A 31 -8.27 -12.95 -1.03
CA ALA A 31 -9.60 -12.92 -1.61
C ALA A 31 -9.91 -11.62 -2.37
N GLU A 32 -9.19 -10.54 -2.08
CA GLU A 32 -9.38 -9.24 -2.71
C GLU A 32 -8.59 -9.12 -4.01
N VAL A 33 -9.09 -8.30 -4.93
CA VAL A 33 -8.32 -7.81 -6.09
C VAL A 33 -8.03 -6.32 -5.85
N PRO A 34 -7.06 -5.99 -4.99
CA PRO A 34 -6.81 -4.61 -4.60
C PRO A 34 -6.24 -3.81 -5.78
N TRP A 35 -6.90 -2.72 -6.14
CA TRP A 35 -6.42 -1.77 -7.15
C TRP A 35 -5.90 -0.53 -6.42
N TYR A 36 -4.58 -0.39 -6.33
CA TYR A 36 -3.92 0.79 -5.80
C TYR A 36 -2.85 1.28 -6.78
N GLY A 37 -2.79 2.60 -6.97
CA GLY A 37 -1.70 3.27 -7.68
C GLY A 37 -0.77 3.94 -6.67
N ILE A 38 0.54 3.73 -6.82
CA ILE A 38 1.57 4.46 -6.05
C ILE A 38 2.21 5.46 -7.02
N GLU A 39 1.88 6.73 -6.83
CA GLU A 39 2.37 7.84 -7.65
C GLU A 39 3.05 8.85 -6.71
N GLN A 40 4.22 9.33 -7.10
CA GLN A 40 4.96 10.30 -6.30
C GLN A 40 4.64 11.71 -6.78
N GLU A 41 3.91 12.49 -5.98
CA GLU A 41 3.75 13.93 -6.22
C GLU A 41 3.82 14.69 -4.88
N TYR A 42 4.71 15.69 -4.79
CA TYR A 42 4.93 16.48 -3.57
C TYR A 42 3.74 17.39 -3.29
N THR A 43 3.02 17.26 -2.16
CA THR A 43 2.17 18.37 -1.72
C THR A 43 1.86 18.51 -0.22
N LEU A 44 1.83 19.78 0.19
CA LEU A 44 1.42 20.35 1.46
C LEU A 44 -0.12 20.27 1.62
N LEU A 45 -0.54 19.31 2.45
CA LEU A 45 -1.85 19.13 3.11
C LEU A 45 -3.02 20.04 2.68
N GLN A 46 -3.87 19.60 1.75
CA GLN A 46 -5.28 20.05 1.66
C GLN A 46 -6.22 18.92 1.21
N LYS A 47 -7.40 18.82 1.85
CA LYS A 47 -8.48 17.88 1.47
C LYS A 47 -9.25 18.45 0.27
N GLY A 48 -9.38 17.69 -0.83
CA GLY A 48 -10.23 18.09 -1.96
C GLY A 48 -10.31 17.04 -3.07
N VAL A 49 -11.49 16.90 -3.68
CA VAL A 49 -11.73 16.07 -4.87
C VAL A 49 -10.87 16.57 -6.04
N ALA A 50 -10.18 15.66 -6.73
CA ALA A 50 -9.25 15.97 -7.82
C ALA A 50 -8.10 16.94 -7.45
N ASN A 51 -7.79 17.09 -6.15
CA ASN A 51 -6.71 17.96 -5.70
C ASN A 51 -5.36 17.23 -5.84
N ARG A 52 -4.50 17.69 -6.76
CA ARG A 52 -3.09 17.27 -6.79
C ARG A 52 -2.35 17.67 -5.51
N GLY A 53 -2.95 18.46 -4.63
CA GLY A 53 -2.42 18.78 -3.32
C GLY A 53 -2.77 17.85 -2.17
N ALA A 54 -3.64 16.86 -2.42
CA ALA A 54 -4.11 15.95 -1.38
C ALA A 54 -3.17 14.75 -1.20
N SER A 55 -3.03 14.29 0.06
CA SER A 55 -2.25 13.10 0.40
C SER A 55 -2.81 11.83 -0.25
N ILE A 56 -4.14 11.73 -0.36
CA ILE A 56 -4.85 10.69 -1.10
C ILE A 56 -5.69 11.36 -2.18
N ARG A 57 -5.64 10.87 -3.41
CA ARG A 57 -6.43 11.37 -4.53
C ARG A 57 -7.42 10.31 -5.02
N VAL A 58 -8.65 10.73 -5.29
CA VAL A 58 -9.64 9.94 -6.03
C VAL A 58 -9.82 10.61 -7.40
N GLY A 59 -9.67 9.82 -8.47
CA GLY A 59 -9.82 10.31 -9.84
C GLY A 59 -11.25 10.77 -10.12
N ARG A 60 -11.42 11.73 -11.03
CA ARG A 60 -12.77 12.20 -11.42
C ARG A 60 -13.60 11.10 -12.07
N ASP A 61 -12.96 10.20 -12.82
CA ASP A 61 -13.64 9.05 -13.41
C ASP A 61 -14.07 8.06 -12.33
N THR A 62 -13.21 7.77 -11.35
CA THR A 62 -13.55 6.96 -10.17
C THR A 62 -14.76 7.53 -9.42
N GLU A 63 -14.78 8.85 -9.21
CA GLU A 63 -15.91 9.54 -8.55
C GLU A 63 -17.19 9.46 -9.40
N LYS A 64 -17.09 9.76 -10.70
CA LYS A 64 -18.22 9.75 -11.63
C LYS A 64 -18.83 8.36 -11.78
N GLU A 65 -18.01 7.31 -11.81
CA GLU A 65 -18.45 5.93 -12.00
C GLU A 65 -18.85 5.25 -10.67
N GLY A 66 -18.52 5.86 -9.53
CA GLY A 66 -18.75 5.28 -8.20
C GLY A 66 -17.91 4.02 -7.91
N LYS A 67 -16.91 3.74 -8.74
CA LYS A 67 -16.01 2.57 -8.66
C LYS A 67 -14.66 2.91 -9.26
N GLY A 68 -13.60 2.24 -8.82
CA GLY A 68 -12.25 2.44 -9.33
C GLY A 68 -11.22 2.35 -8.22
N TYR A 69 -10.17 3.17 -8.31
CA TYR A 69 -9.06 3.19 -7.35
C TYR A 69 -8.82 4.59 -6.77
N PHE A 70 -8.14 4.61 -5.63
CA PHE A 70 -7.53 5.80 -5.06
C PHE A 70 -6.00 5.73 -5.21
N GLU A 71 -5.37 6.90 -5.13
CA GLU A 71 -3.95 7.10 -5.33
C GLU A 71 -3.36 7.62 -4.02
N ASP A 72 -2.50 6.83 -3.37
CA ASP A 72 -1.75 7.27 -2.19
C ASP A 72 -0.44 7.92 -2.63
N ARG A 73 -0.35 9.23 -2.39
CA ARG A 73 0.71 10.10 -2.90
C ARG A 73 1.70 10.51 -1.82
N ARG A 74 1.59 9.88 -0.64
CA ARG A 74 2.49 10.07 0.51
C ARG A 74 3.83 9.34 0.39
N PRO A 75 3.93 8.14 -0.23
CA PRO A 75 5.20 7.45 -0.36
C PRO A 75 6.21 8.27 -1.18
N ALA A 76 7.40 8.54 -0.61
CA ALA A 76 8.50 9.22 -1.29
C ALA A 76 9.23 8.29 -2.26
N SER A 77 9.95 8.79 -3.28
CA SER A 77 10.65 8.00 -4.32
C SER A 77 11.48 6.81 -3.80
N ASN A 78 12.03 6.93 -2.60
CA ASN A 78 12.87 5.93 -1.96
C ASN A 78 12.09 4.96 -1.06
N MET A 79 10.76 4.92 -1.17
CA MET A 79 9.92 4.03 -0.40
C MET A 79 10.27 2.56 -0.67
N ASP A 80 10.11 1.72 0.34
CA ASP A 80 10.19 0.28 0.14
C ASP A 80 8.82 -0.25 -0.28
N PRO A 81 8.66 -0.78 -1.51
CA PRO A 81 7.36 -1.15 -2.03
C PRO A 81 6.70 -2.26 -1.22
N TYR A 82 7.47 -3.19 -0.64
CA TYR A 82 6.91 -4.26 0.19
C TYR A 82 6.32 -3.73 1.49
N VAL A 83 6.98 -2.74 2.08
CA VAL A 83 6.53 -2.11 3.31
C VAL A 83 5.27 -1.27 3.06
N VAL A 84 5.27 -0.45 2.01
CA VAL A 84 4.13 0.44 1.71
C VAL A 84 2.89 -0.38 1.36
N THR A 85 3.03 -1.33 0.42
CA THR A 85 1.89 -2.13 -0.02
C THR A 85 1.36 -3.05 1.07
N GLY A 86 2.27 -3.64 1.87
CA GLY A 86 1.89 -4.43 3.05
C GLY A 86 1.14 -3.60 4.09
N MET A 87 1.60 -2.38 4.40
CA MET A 87 0.91 -1.50 5.35
C MET A 87 -0.47 -1.05 4.83
N ILE A 88 -0.60 -0.77 3.54
CA ILE A 88 -1.90 -0.42 2.94
C ILE A 88 -2.86 -1.59 3.12
N ALA A 89 -2.49 -2.80 2.67
CA ALA A 89 -3.34 -3.98 2.77
C ALA A 89 -3.73 -4.30 4.23
N ASP A 90 -2.75 -4.25 5.14
CA ASP A 90 -2.98 -4.48 6.56
C ASP A 90 -4.00 -3.47 7.13
N THR A 91 -3.82 -2.18 6.84
CA THR A 91 -4.67 -1.10 7.37
C THR A 91 -6.07 -1.10 6.75
N THR A 92 -6.22 -1.45 5.47
CA THR A 92 -7.50 -1.33 4.75
C THR A 92 -8.32 -2.62 4.75
N ILE A 93 -7.71 -3.79 4.97
CA ILE A 93 -8.38 -5.10 4.88
C ILE A 93 -8.40 -5.79 6.25
N LEU A 94 -7.24 -5.85 6.93
CA LEU A 94 -7.08 -6.67 8.14
C LEU A 94 -7.41 -5.92 9.42
N TRP A 95 -7.15 -4.62 9.47
CA TRP A 95 -7.34 -3.81 10.67
C TRP A 95 -8.81 -3.78 11.11
N LYS A 96 -9.09 -4.22 12.33
CA LYS A 96 -10.44 -4.26 12.92
C LYS A 96 -10.74 -3.14 13.92
N GLY A 97 -9.83 -2.18 14.08
CA GLY A 97 -9.91 -1.18 15.15
C GLY A 97 -9.58 -1.78 16.52
N ASN A 98 -9.09 -0.93 17.42
CA ASN A 98 -9.06 -1.24 18.87
C ASN A 98 -10.36 -0.76 19.50
#